data_AF-A0A0D2B4X0-F1
#
_entry.id   AF-A0A0D2B4X0-F1
#
_cell.length_a   1.000
_cell.length_b   1.000
_cell.length_c   1.000
_cell.angle_alpha   90.00
_cell.angle_beta   90.00
_cell.angle_gamma   90.00
#
_symmetry.space_group_name_H-M   'P 1'
#
loop_
_entity.id
_entity.type
_entity.pdbx_description
1 polymer ?
#
loop_
_entity_poly.entity_id
_entity_poly.type
_entity_poly.pdbx_seq_one_letter_code
_entity_poly.pdbx_strand_id
1 'polypeptide(L)'
;MIPGLMMVPMALQPDLSAQDCDDWYNNEHVPMRMRLPFFETGYRYRSTEQHEALTGTTTRQPPEWLALYEVNDMKQLKEPTYERLLNPDVQSWRERVVMQKISASRRYYDFVASHGRQDSSTGGVKLEDSQNLGDAASAYAETLVVVRVRLRSDLPAAEAEKEWDRWYVEDHLPPLCKVPGWQRTRRYRTSVIDDQPSEAPAVGCSAIEYLTLNEFAHDAAIGGPEHQIAIQTEWLTDVVESKWRQSYKLHYIQSKAPRDLSALYRSAADEFVSPDGMTRTLSGLRPRVESYIATRDNNVVPYRLEGCGTDTSPIIVMCVSIFGTWISIDDVADTFLSREVFRKGRVLQLTLPCRVRNEKNALAQFPDVEDLEDCFSALMIPKCSLLISLDVRGMTAEGNQPREIQHISAEDSHYGIGKLCDNALLLVARSKKATAKMVADLVSAVSEADNVDGVLESVLKELTTTP
;
A
#
# COMPACT_ATOMS: atom_id res chain seq x y z
N MET A 1 -21.31 7.22 10.22
CA MET A 1 -20.15 7.08 9.33
C MET A 1 -20.05 8.34 8.50
N ILE A 2 -19.00 9.14 8.71
CA ILE A 2 -18.71 10.35 7.94
C ILE A 2 -17.50 10.04 7.06
N PRO A 3 -17.67 9.58 5.81
CA PRO A 3 -16.53 9.32 4.94
C PRO A 3 -15.83 10.62 4.56
N GLY A 4 -14.51 10.56 4.42
CA GLY A 4 -13.72 11.74 4.16
C GLY A 4 -12.29 11.44 3.76
N LEU A 5 -11.48 12.50 3.77
CA LEU A 5 -10.10 12.49 3.35
C LEU A 5 -9.24 13.19 4.40
N MET A 6 -8.17 12.53 4.84
CA MET A 6 -7.08 13.19 5.54
C MET A 6 -5.99 13.57 4.54
N MET A 7 -5.77 14.86 4.37
CA MET A 7 -4.74 15.43 3.52
C MET A 7 -3.55 15.89 4.37
N VAL A 8 -2.34 15.49 3.99
CA VAL A 8 -1.09 15.83 4.69
C VAL A 8 -0.06 16.34 3.70
N PRO A 9 -0.06 17.64 3.36
CA PRO A 9 1.08 18.25 2.70
C PRO A 9 2.31 18.24 3.62
N MET A 10 3.48 17.98 3.03
CA MET A 10 4.75 17.83 3.74
C MET A 10 5.90 18.46 2.95
N ALA A 11 6.83 19.10 3.66
CA ALA A 11 8.10 19.56 3.13
C ALA A 11 9.25 18.97 3.96
N LEU A 12 10.37 18.64 3.31
CA LEU A 12 11.57 18.12 3.96
C LEU A 12 12.55 19.28 4.24
N GLN A 13 13.24 19.22 5.38
CA GLN A 13 14.43 20.03 5.62
C GLN A 13 15.58 19.53 4.74
N PRO A 14 16.57 20.39 4.40
CA PRO A 14 17.69 20.00 3.52
C PRO A 14 18.56 18.84 4.03
N ASP A 15 18.54 18.54 5.33
CA ASP A 15 19.34 17.51 5.99
C ASP A 15 18.60 16.18 6.19
N LEU A 16 17.44 16.01 5.54
CA LEU A 16 16.71 14.75 5.44
C LEU A 16 16.60 14.36 3.96
N SER A 17 17.23 13.24 3.59
CA SER A 17 17.14 12.74 2.22
C SER A 17 15.73 12.21 1.92
N ALA A 18 15.32 12.23 0.65
CA ALA A 18 14.06 11.61 0.23
C ALA A 18 14.03 10.12 0.56
N GLN A 19 15.16 9.41 0.42
CA GLN A 19 15.26 7.98 0.70
C GLN A 19 15.09 7.68 2.20
N ASP A 20 15.71 8.46 3.09
CA ASP A 20 15.53 8.31 4.54
C ASP A 20 14.08 8.64 4.96
N CYS A 21 13.48 9.63 4.31
CA CYS A 21 12.07 9.93 4.49
C CYS A 21 11.20 8.77 4.01
N ASP A 22 11.50 8.16 2.86
CA ASP A 22 10.75 7.01 2.32
C ASP A 22 10.82 5.79 3.23
N ASP A 23 12.01 5.42 3.74
CA ASP A 23 12.15 4.30 4.68
C ASP A 23 11.32 4.55 5.95
N TRP A 24 11.48 5.72 6.57
CA TRP A 24 10.69 6.08 7.74
C TRP A 24 9.18 6.09 7.44
N TYR A 25 8.75 6.74 6.35
CA TYR A 25 7.34 6.95 6.05
C TYR A 25 6.64 5.62 5.70
N ASN A 26 7.25 4.84 4.79
CA ASN A 26 6.65 3.66 4.17
C ASN A 26 6.87 2.38 4.99
N ASN A 27 7.95 2.26 5.78
CA ASN A 27 8.24 1.05 6.55
C ASN A 27 7.95 1.16 8.06
N GLU A 28 7.78 2.38 8.59
CA GLU A 28 7.50 2.59 10.02
C GLU A 28 6.22 3.40 10.25
N HIS A 29 6.17 4.64 9.75
CA HIS A 29 5.17 5.63 10.16
C HIS A 29 3.75 5.27 9.72
N VAL A 30 3.57 4.97 8.44
CA VAL A 30 2.25 4.82 7.83
C VAL A 30 1.66 3.42 7.99
N PRO A 31 2.40 2.32 7.86
CA PRO A 31 1.81 0.98 8.01
C PRO A 31 1.09 0.80 9.35
N MET A 32 1.61 1.38 10.44
CA MET A 32 0.93 1.37 11.75
C MET A 32 -0.46 2.05 11.71
N ARG A 33 -0.62 3.10 10.90
CA ARG A 33 -1.90 3.81 10.71
C ARG A 33 -2.83 3.02 9.79
N MET A 34 -2.30 2.51 8.67
CA MET A 34 -3.08 1.75 7.68
C MET A 34 -3.65 0.43 8.24
N ARG A 35 -3.08 -0.11 9.33
CA ARG A 35 -3.65 -1.24 10.08
C ARG A 35 -4.99 -0.90 10.76
N LEU A 36 -5.29 0.36 11.03
CA LEU A 36 -6.56 0.74 11.63
C LEU A 36 -7.69 0.59 10.59
N PRO A 37 -8.83 -0.01 10.96
CA PRO A 37 -9.85 -0.46 10.02
C PRO A 37 -10.60 0.67 9.30
N PHE A 38 -10.41 1.91 9.74
CA PHE A 38 -11.04 3.08 9.15
C PHE A 38 -10.19 3.79 8.10
N PHE A 39 -8.91 3.41 7.92
CA PHE A 39 -8.12 3.82 6.75
C PHE A 39 -8.34 2.83 5.62
N GLU A 40 -8.90 3.30 4.50
CA GLU A 40 -9.21 2.46 3.35
C GLU A 40 -8.05 2.41 2.36
N THR A 41 -7.56 3.58 1.96
CA THR A 41 -6.46 3.74 1.02
C THR A 41 -5.52 4.85 1.48
N GLY A 42 -4.27 4.79 1.02
CA GLY A 42 -3.27 5.81 1.30
C GLY A 42 -2.35 5.99 0.10
N TYR A 43 -2.20 7.23 -0.35
CA TYR A 43 -1.37 7.57 -1.49
C TYR A 43 -0.40 8.66 -1.10
N ARG A 44 0.85 8.52 -1.52
CA ARG A 44 1.88 9.54 -1.37
C ARG A 44 2.27 10.04 -2.75
N TYR A 45 2.29 11.35 -2.90
CA TYR A 45 2.56 12.04 -4.13
C TYR A 45 3.71 13.02 -3.98
N ARG A 46 4.36 13.32 -5.09
CA ARG A 46 5.42 14.33 -5.23
C ARG A 46 5.04 15.36 -6.27
N SER A 47 5.31 16.63 -6.00
CA SER A 47 4.92 17.71 -6.92
C SER A 47 5.71 17.63 -8.23
N THR A 48 5.07 17.99 -9.34
CA THR A 48 5.70 18.08 -10.67
C THR A 48 6.26 19.45 -10.99
N GLU A 49 5.94 20.46 -10.18
CA GLU A 49 6.32 21.83 -10.49
C GLU A 49 7.80 22.04 -10.19
N GLN A 50 8.58 22.29 -11.24
CA GLN A 50 9.96 22.74 -11.09
C GLN A 50 9.91 24.19 -10.60
N HIS A 51 10.36 24.41 -9.36
CA HIS A 51 10.41 25.75 -8.79
C HIS A 51 11.56 26.53 -9.44
N GLU A 52 11.28 27.24 -10.53
CA GLU A 52 12.08 28.42 -10.85
C GLU A 52 11.94 29.39 -9.68
N ALA A 53 13.07 29.86 -9.15
CA ALA A 53 13.09 30.83 -8.06
C ALA A 53 12.37 32.10 -8.52
N LEU A 54 11.07 32.21 -8.23
CA LEU A 54 10.29 33.41 -8.48
C LEU A 54 10.89 34.53 -7.64
N THR A 55 11.56 35.44 -8.35
CA THR A 55 12.03 36.72 -7.85
C THR A 55 10.81 37.60 -7.54
N GLY A 56 10.28 37.48 -6.33
CA GLY A 56 9.23 38.41 -5.87
C GLY A 56 8.26 37.83 -4.85
N THR A 57 8.55 38.12 -3.58
CA THR A 57 7.55 38.32 -2.50
C THR A 57 6.38 37.34 -2.42
N THR A 58 6.66 36.07 -2.08
CA THR A 58 5.97 35.31 -1.01
C THR A 58 6.89 34.15 -0.59
N THR A 59 7.43 34.20 0.64
CA THR A 59 8.54 33.35 1.12
C THR A 59 8.09 32.02 1.74
N ARG A 60 7.23 31.26 1.06
CA ARG A 60 7.02 29.85 1.43
C ARG A 60 6.77 29.02 0.19
N GLN A 61 7.77 28.21 -0.18
CA GLN A 61 7.62 27.23 -1.26
C GLN A 61 6.45 26.29 -0.92
N PRO A 62 5.60 25.92 -1.90
CA PRO A 62 4.55 24.95 -1.68
C PRO A 62 5.16 23.59 -1.28
N PRO A 63 4.49 22.79 -0.45
CA PRO A 63 5.03 21.53 0.02
C PRO A 63 5.26 20.56 -1.14
N GLU A 64 6.50 20.07 -1.27
CA GLU A 64 6.92 19.13 -2.32
C GLU A 64 6.12 17.80 -2.25
N TRP A 65 5.76 17.38 -1.05
CA TRP A 65 5.10 16.10 -0.79
C TRP A 65 3.65 16.28 -0.39
N LEU A 66 2.82 15.32 -0.78
CA LEU A 66 1.41 15.26 -0.38
C LEU A 66 1.04 13.81 -0.08
N ALA A 67 0.46 13.56 1.08
CA ALA A 67 -0.20 12.29 1.37
C ALA A 67 -1.72 12.48 1.47
N LEU A 68 -2.47 11.57 0.84
CA LEU A 68 -3.92 11.52 0.85
C LEU A 68 -4.36 10.17 1.42
N TYR A 69 -5.22 10.19 2.43
CA TYR A 69 -5.77 8.99 3.04
C TYR A 69 -7.28 9.02 3.01
N GLU A 70 -7.90 8.00 2.43
CA GLU A 70 -9.35 7.81 2.48
C GLU A 70 -9.72 7.20 3.83
N VAL A 71 -10.67 7.84 4.50
CA VAL A 71 -11.13 7.46 5.84
C VAL A 71 -12.63 7.21 5.79
N ASN A 72 -13.07 6.01 6.17
CA ASN A 72 -14.49 5.67 6.09
C ASN A 72 -15.34 6.37 7.16
N ASP A 73 -14.77 6.69 8.32
CA ASP A 73 -15.43 7.45 9.37
C ASP A 73 -14.47 8.43 10.06
N MET A 74 -14.55 9.70 9.66
CA MET A 74 -13.70 10.79 10.14
C MET A 74 -13.73 10.94 11.67
N LYS A 75 -14.82 10.55 12.34
CA LYS A 75 -14.91 10.58 13.81
C LYS A 75 -13.85 9.72 14.50
N GLN A 76 -13.43 8.62 13.87
CA GLN A 76 -12.41 7.71 14.41
C GLN A 76 -11.04 8.40 14.60
N LEU A 77 -10.79 9.50 13.89
CA LEU A 77 -9.57 10.30 14.03
C LEU A 77 -9.50 11.11 15.34
N LYS A 78 -10.59 11.12 16.13
CA LYS A 78 -10.65 11.71 17.48
C LYS A 78 -10.68 10.66 18.58
N GLU A 79 -10.66 9.38 18.22
CA GLU A 79 -10.71 8.29 19.20
C GLU A 79 -9.31 7.98 19.75
N PRO A 80 -9.20 7.51 21.02
CA PRO A 80 -7.91 7.21 21.65
C PRO A 80 -7.04 6.23 20.86
N THR A 81 -7.63 5.34 20.07
CA THR A 81 -6.91 4.39 19.21
C THR A 81 -6.05 5.10 18.18
N TYR A 82 -6.54 6.18 17.56
CA TYR A 82 -5.77 6.98 16.61
C TYR A 82 -4.85 7.97 17.33
N GLU A 83 -5.36 8.70 18.33
CA GLU A 83 -4.60 9.73 19.04
C GLU A 83 -3.35 9.17 19.72
N ARG A 84 -3.40 7.92 20.20
CA ARG A 84 -2.24 7.21 20.76
C ARG A 84 -1.07 7.14 19.79
N LEU A 85 -1.30 7.00 18.48
CA LEU A 85 -0.24 6.99 17.46
C LEU A 85 0.45 8.35 17.28
N LEU A 86 -0.11 9.40 17.87
CA LEU A 86 0.43 10.76 17.85
C LEU A 86 1.23 11.06 19.14
N ASN A 87 1.14 10.21 20.16
CA ASN A 87 1.81 10.42 21.43
C ASN A 87 3.34 10.15 21.30
N PRO A 88 4.21 11.10 21.69
CA PRO A 88 5.66 10.91 21.73
C PRO A 88 6.15 9.66 22.46
N ASP A 89 5.39 9.15 23.44
CA ASP A 89 5.70 7.94 24.22
C ASP A 89 5.57 6.65 23.41
N VAL A 90 4.78 6.68 22.33
CA VAL A 90 4.55 5.55 21.42
C VAL A 90 5.49 5.61 20.22
N GLN A 91 5.93 6.82 19.87
CA GLN A 91 6.83 7.05 18.74
C GLN A 91 8.22 6.44 19.00
N SER A 92 8.84 5.90 17.94
CA SER A 92 10.24 5.48 18.02
C SER A 92 11.17 6.68 18.18
N TRP A 93 12.43 6.41 18.52
CA TRP A 93 13.46 7.45 18.46
C TRP A 93 13.64 8.01 17.04
N ARG A 94 13.61 7.15 16.02
CA ARG A 94 13.78 7.54 14.60
C ARG A 94 12.65 8.47 14.16
N GLU A 95 11.40 8.13 14.47
CA GLU A 95 10.22 8.95 14.22
C GLU A 95 10.37 10.36 14.81
N ARG A 96 10.76 10.47 16.09
CA ARG A 96 10.93 11.78 16.74
C ARG A 96 12.00 12.63 16.06
N VAL A 97 13.09 12.02 15.60
CA VAL A 97 14.17 12.73 14.88
C VAL A 97 13.68 13.18 13.52
N VAL A 98 13.03 12.31 12.75
CA VAL A 98 12.54 12.63 11.39
C VAL A 98 11.43 13.69 11.45
N MET A 99 10.53 13.63 12.43
CA MET A 99 9.46 14.62 12.62
C MET A 99 10.00 16.05 12.84
N GLN A 100 11.18 16.21 13.45
CA GLN A 100 11.84 17.52 13.60
C GLN A 100 12.41 18.06 12.27
N LYS A 101 12.63 17.17 11.30
CA LYS A 101 13.21 17.48 9.99
C LYS A 101 12.16 17.64 8.88
N ILE A 102 10.88 17.64 9.22
CA ILE A 102 9.79 17.85 8.27
C ILE A 102 8.85 18.96 8.74
N SER A 103 8.17 19.60 7.80
CA SER A 103 7.01 20.45 8.06
C SER A 103 5.79 19.78 7.46
N ALA A 104 4.91 19.22 8.28
CA ALA A 104 3.67 18.59 7.85
C ALA A 104 2.46 19.23 8.56
N SER A 105 1.33 19.32 7.85
CA SER A 105 0.05 19.76 8.44
C SER A 105 -1.05 18.80 8.06
N ARG A 106 -1.84 18.32 9.03
CA ARG A 106 -3.02 17.49 8.76
C ARG A 106 -4.22 18.38 8.49
N ARG A 107 -4.99 18.06 7.47
CA ARG A 107 -6.26 18.72 7.11
C ARG A 107 -7.30 17.65 6.88
N TYR A 108 -8.50 17.89 7.36
CA TYR A 108 -9.59 16.92 7.34
C TYR A 108 -10.71 17.45 6.45
N TYR A 109 -11.18 16.62 5.52
CA TYR A 109 -12.27 16.98 4.64
C TYR A 109 -13.34 15.89 4.60
N ASP A 110 -14.61 16.27 4.68
CA ASP A 110 -15.74 15.36 4.49
C ASP A 110 -16.04 15.23 3.00
N PHE A 111 -16.38 14.00 2.57
CA PHE A 111 -16.73 13.72 1.19
C PHE A 111 -18.03 14.43 0.77
N VAL A 112 -18.01 15.08 -0.39
CA VAL A 112 -19.17 15.77 -0.98
C VAL A 112 -19.70 14.99 -2.18
N ALA A 113 -18.86 14.76 -3.19
CA ALA A 113 -19.26 14.09 -4.42
C ALA A 113 -18.07 13.50 -5.19
N SER A 114 -18.33 12.52 -6.03
CA SER A 114 -17.38 11.95 -6.99
C SER A 114 -18.04 11.83 -8.36
N HIS A 115 -17.32 12.22 -9.40
CA HIS A 115 -17.72 12.06 -10.79
C HIS A 115 -16.59 11.36 -11.53
N GLY A 116 -16.88 10.25 -12.19
CA GLY A 116 -15.92 9.49 -12.99
C GLY A 116 -16.49 9.12 -14.36
N ARG A 117 -15.67 8.53 -15.22
CA ARG A 117 -16.11 8.07 -16.55
C ARG A 117 -17.25 7.05 -16.45
N GLN A 118 -18.36 7.34 -17.13
CA GLN A 118 -19.54 6.45 -17.22
C GLN A 118 -19.29 5.17 -18.03
N ASP A 119 -18.28 5.15 -18.92
CA ASP A 119 -17.93 4.00 -19.76
C ASP A 119 -17.07 2.94 -19.06
N SER A 120 -16.60 3.24 -17.84
CA SER A 120 -15.95 2.24 -17.00
C SER A 120 -17.02 1.44 -16.26
N SER A 121 -17.16 0.16 -16.61
CA SER A 121 -17.85 -0.83 -15.74
C SER A 121 -17.18 -0.95 -14.35
N THR A 122 -16.10 -0.20 -14.11
CA THR A 122 -15.24 -0.17 -12.94
C THR A 122 -15.17 1.21 -12.27
N GLY A 123 -16.15 2.11 -12.42
CA GLY A 123 -16.31 3.30 -11.56
C GLY A 123 -15.04 4.08 -11.18
N GLY A 124 -14.10 4.25 -12.12
CA GLY A 124 -12.71 4.61 -11.83
C GLY A 124 -11.96 3.51 -11.08
N VAL A 125 -11.10 2.76 -11.79
CA VAL A 125 -10.24 1.71 -11.20
C VAL A 125 -9.43 2.33 -10.05
N LYS A 126 -9.48 1.74 -8.86
CA LYS A 126 -8.64 2.25 -7.75
C LYS A 126 -7.17 2.05 -8.11
N LEU A 127 -6.27 2.92 -7.65
CA LEU A 127 -4.86 2.84 -8.05
C LEU A 127 -4.21 1.52 -7.59
N GLU A 128 -4.66 0.96 -6.47
CA GLU A 128 -4.29 -0.38 -6.01
C GLU A 128 -4.75 -1.49 -6.98
N ASP A 129 -5.91 -1.34 -7.61
CA ASP A 129 -6.42 -2.30 -8.59
C ASP A 129 -5.61 -2.23 -9.90
N SER A 130 -5.21 -1.04 -10.34
CA SER A 130 -4.29 -0.85 -11.47
C SER A 130 -2.91 -1.47 -11.21
N GLN A 131 -2.41 -1.38 -9.96
CA GLN A 131 -1.19 -2.07 -9.55
C GLN A 131 -1.37 -3.60 -9.59
N ASN A 132 -2.52 -4.09 -9.14
CA ASN A 132 -2.85 -5.52 -9.13
C ASN A 132 -3.05 -6.13 -10.52
N LEU A 133 -3.46 -5.31 -11.51
CA LEU A 133 -3.63 -5.72 -12.91
C LEU A 133 -2.31 -5.72 -13.70
N GLY A 134 -1.17 -5.43 -13.07
CA GLY A 134 0.15 -5.42 -13.71
C GLY A 134 0.47 -4.14 -14.49
N ASP A 135 -0.37 -3.11 -14.38
CA ASP A 135 -0.17 -1.79 -15.02
C ASP A 135 0.19 -0.70 -14.01
N ALA A 136 1.06 -1.04 -13.05
CA ALA A 136 1.56 -0.06 -12.08
C ALA A 136 2.27 1.11 -12.78
N ALA A 137 2.91 0.87 -13.93
CA ALA A 137 3.57 1.94 -14.69
C ALA A 137 2.58 3.03 -15.12
N SER A 138 1.38 2.66 -15.59
CA SER A 138 0.32 3.61 -15.92
C SER A 138 -0.18 4.36 -14.68
N ALA A 139 -0.45 3.65 -13.58
CA ALA A 139 -0.90 4.26 -12.32
C ALA A 139 0.07 5.33 -11.80
N TYR A 140 1.38 5.10 -11.89
CA TYR A 140 2.41 6.06 -11.49
C TYR A 140 2.61 7.19 -12.52
N ALA A 141 2.17 6.97 -13.75
CA ALA A 141 2.25 7.94 -14.84
C ALA A 141 1.05 8.90 -14.86
N GLU A 142 -0.05 8.61 -14.15
CA GLU A 142 -1.20 9.50 -13.98
C GLU A 142 -0.83 10.83 -13.32
N THR A 143 -1.64 11.87 -13.57
CA THR A 143 -1.47 13.20 -12.98
C THR A 143 -2.63 13.49 -12.03
N LEU A 144 -2.29 13.85 -10.79
CA LEU A 144 -3.24 14.40 -9.84
C LEU A 144 -3.13 15.93 -9.83
N VAL A 145 -4.22 16.63 -10.11
CA VAL A 145 -4.34 18.08 -9.92
C VAL A 145 -5.22 18.34 -8.71
N VAL A 146 -4.60 18.87 -7.66
CA VAL A 146 -5.28 19.22 -6.41
C VAL A 146 -5.65 20.70 -6.45
N VAL A 147 -6.90 21.02 -6.17
CA VAL A 147 -7.40 22.40 -6.08
C VAL A 147 -8.04 22.61 -4.72
N ARG A 148 -7.61 23.66 -4.01
CA ARG A 148 -8.23 24.12 -2.77
C ARG A 148 -8.84 25.48 -3.00
N VAL A 149 -10.07 25.66 -2.56
CA VAL A 149 -10.82 26.91 -2.70
C VAL A 149 -11.38 27.28 -1.35
N ARG A 150 -11.09 28.49 -0.89
CA ARG A 150 -11.78 29.08 0.25
C ARG A 150 -12.90 29.97 -0.25
N LEU A 151 -14.09 29.76 0.30
CA LEU A 151 -15.24 30.59 0.00
C LEU A 151 -15.20 31.90 0.80
N ARG A 152 -15.79 32.93 0.22
CA ARG A 152 -15.98 34.23 0.82
C ARG A 152 -16.72 34.14 2.15
N SER A 153 -16.19 34.83 3.15
CA SER A 153 -16.73 34.88 4.51
C SER A 153 -17.74 36.03 4.73
N ASP A 154 -17.87 36.95 3.76
CA ASP A 154 -18.80 38.08 3.80
C ASP A 154 -20.21 37.74 3.28
N LEU A 155 -20.42 36.51 2.81
CA LEU A 155 -21.72 35.96 2.44
C LEU A 155 -22.20 34.93 3.48
N PRO A 156 -23.51 34.71 3.64
CA PRO A 156 -24.01 33.57 4.41
C PRO A 156 -23.45 32.26 3.85
N ALA A 157 -22.89 31.42 4.73
CA ALA A 157 -22.25 30.15 4.35
C ALA A 157 -23.11 29.29 3.39
N ALA A 158 -24.39 29.11 3.73
CA ALA A 158 -25.32 28.33 2.91
C ALA A 158 -25.56 28.91 1.50
N GLU A 159 -25.49 30.23 1.34
CA GLU A 159 -25.62 30.89 0.03
C GLU A 159 -24.35 30.71 -0.79
N ALA A 160 -23.17 30.90 -0.17
CA ALA A 160 -21.88 30.70 -0.80
C ALA A 160 -21.67 29.24 -1.25
N GLU A 161 -21.99 28.27 -0.39
CA GLU A 161 -21.91 26.84 -0.72
C GLU A 161 -22.88 26.46 -1.84
N LYS A 162 -24.12 26.97 -1.80
CA LYS A 162 -25.12 26.69 -2.84
C LYS A 162 -24.67 27.20 -4.21
N GLU A 163 -24.15 28.43 -4.27
CA GLU A 163 -23.63 28.99 -5.52
C GLU A 163 -22.38 28.25 -6.00
N TRP A 164 -21.47 27.91 -5.08
CA TRP A 164 -20.30 27.11 -5.40
C TRP A 164 -20.68 25.73 -5.99
N ASP A 165 -21.64 25.04 -5.39
CA ASP A 165 -22.13 23.75 -5.88
C ASP A 165 -22.83 23.86 -7.24
N ARG A 166 -23.67 24.88 -7.43
CA ARG A 166 -24.32 25.18 -8.71
C ARG A 166 -23.27 25.38 -9.80
N TRP A 167 -22.36 26.34 -9.61
CA TRP A 167 -21.28 26.64 -10.55
C TRP A 167 -20.46 25.38 -10.88
N TYR A 168 -20.08 24.63 -9.85
CA TYR A 168 -19.23 23.46 -10.05
C TYR A 168 -19.91 22.40 -10.94
N VAL A 169 -21.18 22.10 -10.66
CA VAL A 169 -21.92 21.02 -11.36
C VAL A 169 -22.42 21.46 -12.73
N GLU A 170 -22.95 22.68 -12.85
CA GLU A 170 -23.59 23.16 -14.07
C GLU A 170 -22.59 23.74 -15.07
N ASP A 171 -21.57 24.45 -14.58
CA ASP A 171 -20.67 25.24 -15.42
C ASP A 171 -19.29 24.57 -15.53
N HIS A 172 -18.63 24.24 -14.41
CA HIS A 172 -17.22 23.84 -14.39
C HIS A 172 -16.96 22.38 -14.79
N LEU A 173 -17.72 21.45 -14.21
CA LEU A 173 -17.50 20.01 -14.39
C LEU A 173 -17.80 19.52 -15.82
N PRO A 174 -18.88 19.95 -16.52
CA PRO A 174 -19.18 19.45 -17.85
C PRO A 174 -18.07 19.64 -18.91
N PRO A 175 -17.40 20.80 -19.03
CA PRO A 175 -16.23 20.93 -19.90
C PRO A 175 -14.99 20.20 -19.36
N LEU A 176 -14.80 20.12 -18.03
CA LEU A 176 -13.67 19.39 -17.43
C LEU A 176 -13.71 17.89 -17.79
N CYS A 177 -14.88 17.26 -17.73
CA CYS A 177 -15.08 15.86 -18.11
C CYS A 177 -14.78 15.58 -19.60
N LYS A 178 -14.72 16.61 -20.44
CA LYS A 178 -14.40 16.49 -21.87
C LYS A 178 -12.90 16.55 -22.15
N VAL A 179 -12.07 16.89 -21.16
CA VAL A 179 -10.61 16.89 -21.33
C VAL A 179 -10.14 15.48 -21.69
N PRO A 180 -9.50 15.27 -22.85
CA PRO A 180 -8.93 13.97 -23.19
C PRO A 180 -8.01 13.46 -22.07
N GLY A 181 -8.25 12.24 -21.61
CA GLY A 181 -7.54 11.64 -20.48
C GLY A 181 -8.07 12.00 -19.09
N TRP A 182 -9.18 12.74 -18.94
CA TRP A 182 -9.86 12.89 -17.65
C TRP A 182 -10.40 11.54 -17.16
N GLN A 183 -10.12 11.20 -15.90
CA GLN A 183 -10.57 9.94 -15.29
C GLN A 183 -11.66 10.17 -14.24
N ARG A 184 -11.38 11.07 -13.28
CA ARG A 184 -12.23 11.26 -12.11
C ARG A 184 -12.01 12.63 -11.47
N THR A 185 -13.08 13.17 -10.90
CA THR A 185 -13.06 14.37 -10.04
C THR A 185 -13.78 14.05 -8.73
N ARG A 186 -13.08 14.23 -7.60
CA ARG A 186 -13.62 14.07 -6.24
C ARG A 186 -13.63 15.40 -5.51
N ARG A 187 -14.75 15.73 -4.88
CA ARG A 187 -14.97 16.98 -4.14
C ARG A 187 -15.18 16.67 -2.66
N TYR A 188 -14.56 17.49 -1.82
CA TYR A 188 -14.64 17.44 -0.38
C TYR A 188 -14.78 18.86 0.17
N ARG A 189 -15.26 18.97 1.42
CA ARG A 189 -15.33 20.24 2.16
C ARG A 189 -14.68 20.09 3.53
N THR A 190 -14.26 21.18 4.18
CA THR A 190 -13.72 21.16 5.56
C THR A 190 -14.57 20.25 6.46
N SER A 191 -13.91 19.34 7.17
CA SER A 191 -14.61 18.32 7.96
C SER A 191 -15.25 18.90 9.21
N VAL A 192 -16.40 18.33 9.59
CA VAL A 192 -17.06 18.66 10.86
C VAL A 192 -16.22 18.33 12.11
N ILE A 193 -15.17 17.51 11.98
CA ILE A 193 -14.26 17.20 13.10
C ILE A 193 -13.18 18.28 13.33
N ASP A 194 -13.05 19.22 12.38
CA ASP A 194 -12.11 20.35 12.44
C ASP A 194 -12.71 21.54 13.22
N ASP A 195 -14.00 21.47 13.57
CA ASP A 195 -14.72 22.49 14.35
C ASP A 195 -14.47 22.35 15.87
N GLN A 196 -13.30 22.79 16.33
CA GLN A 196 -13.17 23.54 17.59
C GLN A 196 -11.92 24.44 17.48
N PRO A 197 -12.05 25.73 17.16
CA PRO A 197 -10.98 26.67 17.48
C PRO A 197 -10.77 26.65 19.00
N SER A 198 -9.60 26.19 19.43
CA SER A 198 -9.11 26.55 20.75
C SER A 198 -9.03 28.07 20.81
N GLU A 199 -9.88 28.65 21.66
CA GLU A 199 -10.07 30.09 21.90
C GLU A 199 -11.06 30.79 20.93
N ALA A 200 -12.28 30.96 21.45
CA ALA A 200 -13.35 31.88 21.08
C ALA A 200 -13.56 32.20 19.58
N PRO A 201 -14.66 31.74 18.96
CA PRO A 201 -15.08 32.29 17.68
C PRO A 201 -15.46 33.76 17.89
N ALA A 202 -14.62 34.68 17.41
CA ALA A 202 -15.09 36.00 17.06
C ALA A 202 -16.22 35.81 16.02
N VAL A 203 -17.35 36.49 16.24
CA VAL A 203 -18.56 36.42 15.43
C VAL A 203 -18.22 36.52 13.92
N GLY A 204 -18.48 35.45 13.17
CA GLY A 204 -18.31 35.37 11.70
C GLY A 204 -17.66 34.05 11.27
N CYS A 205 -18.42 33.19 10.58
CA CYS A 205 -18.15 31.83 10.10
C CYS A 205 -16.66 31.37 10.01
N SER A 206 -16.39 30.15 10.48
CA SER A 206 -15.17 29.42 10.07
C SER A 206 -15.12 29.38 8.55
N ALA A 207 -14.00 29.79 7.96
CA ALA A 207 -13.91 29.91 6.51
C ALA A 207 -14.02 28.53 5.86
N ILE A 208 -15.09 28.30 5.10
CA ILE A 208 -15.36 27.04 4.41
C ILE A 208 -14.34 26.85 3.28
N GLU A 209 -13.66 25.71 3.30
CA GLU A 209 -12.70 25.34 2.27
C GLU A 209 -13.18 24.08 1.55
N TYR A 210 -13.18 24.13 0.22
CA TYR A 210 -13.40 22.97 -0.63
C TYR A 210 -12.07 22.44 -1.15
N LEU A 211 -11.94 21.13 -1.14
CA LEU A 211 -10.85 20.40 -1.76
C LEU A 211 -11.39 19.62 -2.96
N THR A 212 -10.75 19.78 -4.10
CA THR A 212 -11.02 19.01 -5.30
C THR A 212 -9.78 18.24 -5.71
N LEU A 213 -9.95 16.95 -5.97
CA LEU A 213 -8.94 16.07 -6.56
C LEU A 213 -9.37 15.75 -8.00
N ASN A 214 -8.56 16.12 -8.98
CA ASN A 214 -8.79 15.79 -10.39
C ASN A 214 -7.71 14.82 -10.86
N GLU A 215 -8.12 13.65 -11.29
CA GLU A 215 -7.26 12.56 -11.74
C GLU A 215 -7.31 12.46 -13.26
N PHE A 216 -6.12 12.45 -13.86
CA PHE A 216 -5.93 12.42 -15.30
C PHE A 216 -4.95 11.31 -15.68
N ALA A 217 -5.21 10.65 -16.79
CA ALA A 217 -4.27 9.72 -17.43
C ALA A 217 -2.93 10.40 -17.75
N HIS A 218 -1.90 9.60 -17.99
CA HIS A 218 -0.55 10.07 -18.30
C HIS A 218 -0.50 11.02 -19.50
N ASP A 219 -1.23 10.68 -20.56
CA ASP A 219 -1.29 11.37 -21.84
C ASP A 219 -2.42 12.41 -21.92
N ALA A 220 -3.01 12.76 -20.79
CA ALA A 220 -4.12 13.70 -20.75
C ALA A 220 -3.72 15.09 -21.30
N ALA A 221 -4.63 15.70 -22.05
CA ALA A 221 -4.45 17.01 -22.68
C ALA A 221 -4.65 18.16 -21.67
N ILE A 222 -3.96 18.10 -20.52
CA ILE A 222 -4.02 19.12 -19.47
C ILE A 222 -3.46 20.43 -20.03
N GLY A 223 -4.34 21.43 -20.14
CA GLY A 223 -4.02 22.75 -20.70
C GLY A 223 -4.46 22.94 -22.15
N GLY A 224 -4.96 21.87 -22.80
CA GLY A 224 -5.60 21.91 -24.10
C GLY A 224 -6.94 22.64 -24.12
N PRO A 225 -7.60 22.74 -25.28
CA PRO A 225 -8.79 23.57 -25.49
C PRO A 225 -9.92 23.30 -24.48
N GLU A 226 -10.25 22.03 -24.24
CA GLU A 226 -11.31 21.62 -23.32
C GLU A 226 -10.99 22.02 -21.87
N HIS A 227 -9.71 21.92 -21.47
CA HIS A 227 -9.29 22.34 -20.14
C HIS A 227 -9.34 23.86 -19.99
N GLN A 228 -8.98 24.61 -21.04
CA GLN A 228 -9.11 26.07 -21.06
C GLN A 228 -10.57 26.52 -20.95
N ILE A 229 -11.50 25.81 -21.61
CA ILE A 229 -12.94 26.09 -21.46
C ILE A 229 -13.36 25.89 -20.00
N ALA A 230 -12.93 24.81 -19.35
CA ALA A 230 -13.24 24.57 -17.95
C ALA A 230 -12.68 25.67 -17.03
N ILE A 231 -11.44 26.10 -17.23
CA ILE A 231 -10.83 27.21 -16.48
C ILE A 231 -11.58 28.52 -16.73
N GLN A 232 -12.00 28.78 -17.97
CA GLN A 232 -12.78 29.96 -18.33
C GLN A 232 -14.16 29.98 -17.70
N THR A 233 -14.65 28.93 -17.06
CA THR A 233 -15.92 29.01 -16.30
C THR A 233 -15.76 29.73 -14.97
N GLU A 234 -14.53 29.93 -14.46
CA GLU A 234 -14.29 30.48 -13.12
C GLU A 234 -14.86 31.89 -12.89
N TRP A 235 -15.05 32.70 -13.94
CA TRP A 235 -15.68 34.02 -13.80
C TRP A 235 -17.21 33.96 -13.60
N LEU A 236 -17.83 32.79 -13.80
CA LEU A 236 -19.27 32.57 -13.59
C LEU A 236 -19.65 32.44 -12.11
N THR A 237 -18.69 32.56 -11.20
CA THR A 237 -18.93 32.56 -9.75
C THR A 237 -18.11 33.63 -9.06
N ASP A 238 -18.68 34.27 -8.05
CA ASP A 238 -18.05 35.37 -7.29
C ASP A 238 -17.85 35.02 -5.81
N VAL A 239 -18.10 33.77 -5.42
CA VAL A 239 -18.02 33.29 -4.03
C VAL A 239 -16.65 32.78 -3.64
N VAL A 240 -15.69 32.75 -4.58
CA VAL A 240 -14.31 32.32 -4.33
C VAL A 240 -13.49 33.47 -3.75
N GLU A 241 -13.00 33.32 -2.52
CA GLU A 241 -12.09 34.28 -1.89
C GLU A 241 -10.64 34.03 -2.29
N SER A 242 -10.21 32.77 -2.22
CA SER A 242 -8.87 32.38 -2.62
C SER A 242 -8.83 30.97 -3.17
N LYS A 243 -7.87 30.73 -4.06
CA LYS A 243 -7.67 29.46 -4.75
C LYS A 243 -6.19 29.09 -4.73
N TRP A 244 -5.93 27.82 -4.46
CA TRP A 244 -4.62 27.20 -4.58
C TRP A 244 -4.76 25.96 -5.47
N ARG A 245 -3.77 25.73 -6.34
CA ARG A 245 -3.73 24.59 -7.26
C ARG A 245 -2.31 24.08 -7.34
N GLN A 246 -2.14 22.77 -7.36
CA GLN A 246 -0.84 22.12 -7.55
C GLN A 246 -1.01 20.79 -8.28
N SER A 247 -0.01 20.47 -9.12
CA SER A 247 0.06 19.18 -9.82
C SER A 247 1.06 18.24 -9.16
N TYR A 248 0.71 16.95 -9.17
CA TYR A 248 1.44 15.89 -8.49
C TYR A 248 1.50 14.60 -9.33
N LYS A 249 2.57 13.81 -9.13
CA LYS A 249 2.67 12.40 -9.55
C LYS A 249 2.67 11.49 -8.34
N LEU A 250 2.10 10.30 -8.52
CA LEU A 250 2.13 9.27 -7.50
C LEU A 250 3.58 8.83 -7.25
N HIS A 251 3.97 8.79 -5.98
CA HIS A 251 5.28 8.35 -5.51
C HIS A 251 5.20 6.98 -4.85
N TYR A 252 4.14 6.72 -4.08
CA TYR A 252 3.98 5.45 -3.37
C TYR A 252 2.53 5.16 -2.99
N ILE A 253 2.12 3.89 -3.06
CA ILE A 253 0.82 3.40 -2.59
C ILE A 253 1.02 2.70 -1.24
N GLN A 254 0.37 3.22 -0.21
CA GLN A 254 0.53 2.80 1.18
C GLN A 254 -0.23 1.50 1.46
N SER A 255 0.47 0.52 2.03
CA SER A 255 -0.07 -0.78 2.42
C SER A 255 -0.29 -0.89 3.93
N LYS A 256 -1.03 -1.92 4.35
CA LYS A 256 -1.26 -2.23 5.78
C LYS A 256 -0.04 -2.87 6.45
N ALA A 257 0.92 -3.33 5.65
CA ALA A 257 2.17 -3.92 6.10
C ALA A 257 3.37 -3.26 5.39
N PRO A 258 4.48 -3.00 6.09
CA PRO A 258 5.72 -2.50 5.48
C PRO A 258 6.19 -3.36 4.29
N ARG A 259 6.52 -2.73 3.16
CA ARG A 259 6.96 -3.48 1.97
C ARG A 259 7.97 -2.75 1.08
N ASP A 260 8.44 -1.56 1.47
CA ASP A 260 9.33 -0.75 0.64
C ASP A 260 10.79 -1.18 0.81
N LEU A 261 11.24 -2.10 -0.05
CA LEU A 261 12.64 -2.51 -0.12
C LEU A 261 13.51 -1.48 -0.84
N SER A 262 12.93 -0.64 -1.71
CA SER A 262 13.67 0.36 -2.49
C SER A 262 14.34 1.39 -1.59
N ALA A 263 13.62 1.85 -0.56
CA ALA A 263 14.14 2.80 0.41
C ALA A 263 15.31 2.23 1.25
N LEU A 264 15.45 0.91 1.32
CA LEU A 264 16.47 0.22 2.12
C LEU A 264 17.77 -0.09 1.33
N TYR A 265 17.80 0.13 0.01
CA TYR A 265 19.01 0.00 -0.80
C TYR A 265 19.93 1.21 -0.61
N ARG A 266 20.72 1.20 0.47
CA ARG A 266 21.75 2.21 0.78
C ARG A 266 23.10 1.56 1.08
N SER A 267 24.18 2.33 0.94
CA SER A 267 25.55 1.83 1.10
C SER A 267 25.91 1.48 2.55
N ALA A 268 25.30 2.14 3.53
CA ALA A 268 25.43 1.81 4.95
C ALA A 268 24.37 0.79 5.38
N ALA A 269 24.80 -0.26 6.07
CA ALA A 269 23.89 -1.18 6.72
C ALA A 269 23.36 -0.54 8.00
N ASP A 270 22.20 0.09 7.90
CA ASP A 270 21.47 0.64 9.04
C ASP A 270 20.30 -0.28 9.37
N GLU A 271 20.07 -0.45 10.67
CA GLU A 271 18.98 -1.25 11.21
C GLU A 271 17.98 -0.37 11.94
N PHE A 272 16.69 -0.67 11.76
CA PHE A 272 15.61 -0.15 12.59
C PHE A 272 14.84 -1.29 13.24
N VAL A 273 14.43 -1.08 14.48
CA VAL A 273 13.51 -1.95 15.22
C VAL A 273 12.43 -1.07 15.83
N SER A 274 11.16 -1.43 15.64
CA SER A 274 10.03 -0.72 16.24
C SER A 274 10.02 -0.86 17.77
N PRO A 275 9.40 0.08 18.51
CA PRO A 275 9.38 0.03 19.97
C PRO A 275 8.81 -1.26 20.58
N ASP A 276 7.88 -1.91 19.89
CA ASP A 276 7.29 -3.20 20.29
C ASP A 276 8.11 -4.42 19.84
N GLY A 277 9.21 -4.22 19.09
CA GLY A 277 10.05 -5.28 18.54
C GLY A 277 9.44 -6.06 17.39
N MET A 278 8.22 -5.72 16.96
CA MET A 278 7.46 -6.50 15.99
C MET A 278 7.79 -6.17 14.53
N THR A 279 8.47 -5.05 14.28
CA THR A 279 8.88 -4.61 12.94
C THR A 279 10.36 -4.28 12.96
N ARG A 280 11.10 -4.83 11.99
CA ARG A 280 12.52 -4.58 11.82
C ARG A 280 12.84 -4.36 10.35
N THR A 281 13.66 -3.37 10.05
CA THR A 281 14.21 -3.19 8.70
C THR A 281 15.73 -3.21 8.75
N LEU A 282 16.34 -3.82 7.75
CA LEU A 282 17.77 -3.83 7.55
C LEU A 282 18.08 -3.31 6.16
N SER A 283 18.93 -2.31 6.09
CA SER A 283 19.42 -1.76 4.84
C SER A 283 20.73 -2.38 4.40
N GLY A 284 21.04 -2.23 3.12
CA GLY A 284 22.31 -2.68 2.54
C GLY A 284 22.14 -3.27 1.15
N LEU A 285 23.08 -4.13 0.76
CA LEU A 285 23.02 -4.86 -0.52
C LEU A 285 21.93 -5.93 -0.58
N ARG A 286 21.48 -6.38 0.60
CA ARG A 286 20.40 -7.34 0.77
C ARG A 286 19.39 -6.76 1.77
N PRO A 287 18.57 -5.80 1.33
CA PRO A 287 17.60 -5.17 2.21
C PRO A 287 16.53 -6.17 2.63
N ARG A 288 16.02 -5.97 3.84
CA ARG A 288 15.07 -6.86 4.48
C ARG A 288 14.06 -6.08 5.29
N VAL A 289 12.80 -6.48 5.17
CA VAL A 289 11.70 -6.06 6.04
C VAL A 289 11.19 -7.28 6.78
N GLU A 290 11.20 -7.22 8.10
CA GLU A 290 10.52 -8.18 8.98
C GLU A 290 9.37 -7.44 9.66
N SER A 291 8.16 -7.95 9.55
CA SER A 291 7.04 -7.41 10.31
C SER A 291 5.97 -8.48 10.46
N TYR A 292 4.73 -8.05 10.68
CA TYR A 292 3.59 -8.92 10.85
C TYR A 292 2.36 -8.37 10.14
N ILE A 293 1.44 -9.29 9.84
CA ILE A 293 0.09 -9.03 9.35
C ILE A 293 -0.89 -9.52 10.40
N ALA A 294 -1.94 -8.74 10.66
CA ALA A 294 -3.08 -9.18 11.44
C ALA A 294 -4.15 -9.67 10.47
N THR A 295 -4.52 -10.95 10.56
CA THR A 295 -5.57 -11.55 9.74
C THR A 295 -6.96 -11.04 10.16
N ARG A 296 -7.99 -11.31 9.35
CA ARG A 296 -9.38 -10.90 9.59
C ARG A 296 -9.96 -11.43 10.91
N ASP A 297 -9.40 -12.52 11.43
CA ASP A 297 -9.76 -13.11 12.72
C ASP A 297 -8.75 -12.81 13.85
N ASN A 298 -7.87 -11.82 13.63
CA ASN A 298 -6.89 -11.29 14.57
C ASN A 298 -5.73 -12.22 14.94
N ASN A 299 -5.41 -13.21 14.10
CA ASN A 299 -4.13 -13.92 14.23
C ASN A 299 -2.99 -13.04 13.72
N VAL A 300 -1.81 -13.21 14.32
CA VAL A 300 -0.59 -12.53 13.92
C VAL A 300 0.22 -13.47 13.03
N VAL A 301 0.47 -13.05 11.78
CA VAL A 301 1.33 -13.74 10.82
C VAL A 301 2.63 -12.97 10.68
N PRO A 302 3.74 -13.42 11.30
CA PRO A 302 5.05 -12.88 11.03
C PRO A 302 5.46 -13.12 9.58
N TYR A 303 6.16 -12.15 9.00
CA TYR A 303 6.72 -12.28 7.67
C TYR A 303 8.10 -11.65 7.56
N ARG A 304 8.83 -12.10 6.55
CA ARG A 304 10.09 -11.52 6.10
C ARG A 304 10.05 -11.33 4.59
N LEU A 305 10.33 -10.12 4.14
CA LEU A 305 10.35 -9.74 2.73
C LEU A 305 11.74 -9.26 2.35
N GLU A 306 12.29 -9.83 1.29
CA GLU A 306 13.65 -9.59 0.80
C GLU A 306 13.70 -9.57 -0.74
N GLY A 307 14.81 -9.09 -1.30
CA GLY A 307 15.08 -9.11 -2.73
C GLY A 307 14.86 -7.76 -3.40
N CYS A 308 14.41 -7.77 -4.65
CA CYS A 308 14.37 -6.58 -5.49
C CYS A 308 13.52 -5.45 -4.88
N GLY A 309 13.99 -4.21 -5.04
CA GLY A 309 13.33 -3.00 -4.54
C GLY A 309 12.06 -2.62 -5.30
N THR A 310 11.88 -3.15 -6.52
CA THR A 310 10.74 -2.83 -7.36
C THR A 310 9.49 -3.58 -6.88
N ASP A 311 8.42 -2.84 -6.59
CA ASP A 311 7.23 -3.42 -5.99
C ASP A 311 6.44 -4.37 -6.90
N THR A 312 6.60 -4.24 -8.21
CA THR A 312 5.99 -5.10 -9.24
C THR A 312 6.87 -6.29 -9.64
N SER A 313 8.02 -6.46 -9.00
CA SER A 313 8.89 -7.59 -9.29
C SER A 313 8.20 -8.93 -8.99
N PRO A 314 8.48 -9.98 -9.79
CA PRO A 314 8.02 -11.34 -9.49
C PRO A 314 8.34 -11.73 -8.05
N ILE A 315 7.39 -12.36 -7.37
CA ILE A 315 7.53 -12.72 -5.96
C ILE A 315 7.35 -14.22 -5.77
N ILE A 316 8.25 -14.80 -4.99
CA ILE A 316 8.18 -16.17 -4.51
C ILE A 316 7.72 -16.13 -3.06
N VAL A 317 6.69 -16.90 -2.74
CA VAL A 317 6.11 -16.94 -1.41
C VAL A 317 6.42 -18.29 -0.78
N MET A 318 6.95 -18.26 0.43
CA MET A 318 7.38 -19.41 1.21
C MET A 318 6.60 -19.44 2.51
N CYS A 319 5.84 -20.49 2.74
CA CYS A 319 4.98 -20.61 3.91
C CYS A 319 5.43 -21.77 4.80
N VAL A 320 5.60 -21.51 6.09
CA VAL A 320 5.80 -22.53 7.11
C VAL A 320 4.73 -22.40 8.18
N SER A 321 4.30 -23.52 8.77
CA SER A 321 3.34 -23.48 9.86
C SER A 321 3.98 -23.01 11.16
N ILE A 322 3.20 -22.39 12.07
CA ILE A 322 3.67 -22.01 13.43
C ILE A 322 4.22 -23.18 14.25
N PHE A 323 3.80 -24.42 13.96
CA PHE A 323 4.37 -25.61 14.61
C PHE A 323 5.71 -26.03 14.00
N GLY A 324 6.03 -25.51 12.81
CA GLY A 324 7.29 -25.67 12.10
C GLY A 324 8.34 -24.63 12.45
N THR A 325 8.35 -24.05 13.65
CA THR A 325 9.35 -23.03 14.06
C THR A 325 10.81 -23.51 13.99
N TRP A 326 11.07 -24.82 13.92
CA TRP A 326 12.40 -25.39 13.66
C TRP A 326 12.73 -25.56 12.16
N ILE A 327 11.77 -25.33 11.27
CA ILE A 327 11.94 -25.41 9.83
C ILE A 327 12.54 -24.07 9.40
N SER A 328 13.82 -24.10 9.02
CA SER A 328 14.43 -22.96 8.35
C SER A 328 14.24 -23.13 6.85
N ILE A 329 13.60 -22.15 6.21
CA ILE A 329 13.59 -22.02 4.75
C ILE A 329 14.56 -20.94 4.28
N ASP A 330 15.36 -20.40 5.21
CA ASP A 330 16.34 -19.36 4.92
C ASP A 330 17.35 -19.84 3.88
N ASP A 331 17.80 -21.10 3.91
CA ASP A 331 18.74 -21.61 2.90
C ASP A 331 18.14 -21.59 1.49
N VAL A 332 16.84 -21.89 1.34
CA VAL A 332 16.14 -21.84 0.04
C VAL A 332 16.01 -20.38 -0.41
N ALA A 333 15.56 -19.49 0.48
CA ALA A 333 15.44 -18.07 0.21
C ALA A 333 16.80 -17.44 -0.17
N ASP A 334 17.85 -17.74 0.59
CA ASP A 334 19.23 -17.32 0.35
C ASP A 334 19.71 -17.80 -1.01
N THR A 335 19.42 -19.05 -1.36
CA THR A 335 19.77 -19.61 -2.68
C THR A 335 19.08 -18.84 -3.78
N PHE A 336 17.76 -18.60 -3.70
CA PHE A 336 17.05 -17.76 -4.66
C PHE A 336 17.66 -16.37 -4.78
N LEU A 337 17.88 -15.69 -3.65
CA LEU A 337 18.39 -14.31 -3.61
C LEU A 337 19.83 -14.18 -4.10
N SER A 338 20.64 -15.24 -3.97
CA SER A 338 22.04 -15.26 -4.43
C SER A 338 22.19 -15.49 -5.93
N ARG A 339 21.16 -16.04 -6.58
CA ARG A 339 21.24 -16.43 -7.99
C ARG A 339 20.91 -15.27 -8.92
N GLU A 340 21.82 -15.01 -9.85
CA GLU A 340 21.70 -13.95 -10.85
C GLU A 340 20.41 -14.03 -11.68
N VAL A 341 19.95 -15.25 -11.99
CA VAL A 341 18.71 -15.50 -12.74
C VAL A 341 17.46 -15.03 -11.98
N PHE A 342 17.51 -15.00 -10.65
CA PHE A 342 16.39 -14.60 -9.77
C PHE A 342 16.57 -13.21 -9.15
N ARG A 343 17.64 -12.47 -9.47
CA ARG A 343 17.96 -11.16 -8.86
C ARG A 343 16.86 -10.10 -8.97
N LYS A 344 15.99 -10.23 -9.98
CA LYS A 344 14.87 -9.33 -10.21
C LYS A 344 13.63 -9.71 -9.39
N GLY A 345 13.66 -10.85 -8.72
CA GLY A 345 12.57 -11.35 -7.89
C GLY A 345 12.64 -10.86 -6.45
N ARG A 346 11.55 -11.10 -5.75
CA ARG A 346 11.37 -10.90 -4.31
C ARG A 346 11.09 -12.25 -3.66
N VAL A 347 11.47 -12.40 -2.40
CA VAL A 347 11.13 -13.57 -1.58
C VAL A 347 10.36 -13.11 -0.36
N LEU A 348 9.17 -13.65 -0.17
CA LEU A 348 8.33 -13.46 1.01
C LEU A 348 8.27 -14.76 1.79
N GLN A 349 8.74 -14.74 3.02
CA GLN A 349 8.56 -15.84 3.97
C GLN A 349 7.42 -15.51 4.93
N LEU A 350 6.48 -16.43 5.11
CA LEU A 350 5.31 -16.32 5.99
C LEU A 350 5.33 -17.44 7.02
N THR A 351 5.04 -17.09 8.28
CA THR A 351 4.77 -18.08 9.34
C THR A 351 3.27 -18.09 9.64
N LEU A 352 2.55 -19.07 9.08
CA LEU A 352 1.08 -19.12 9.09
C LEU A 352 0.54 -19.98 10.24
N PRO A 353 -0.62 -19.62 10.83
CA PRO A 353 -1.28 -20.46 11.83
C PRO A 353 -1.76 -21.78 11.19
N CYS A 354 -1.87 -22.82 12.01
CA CYS A 354 -2.57 -24.05 11.60
C CYS A 354 -4.04 -23.97 11.99
N ARG A 355 -4.94 -24.21 11.02
CA ARG A 355 -6.39 -24.21 11.23
C ARG A 355 -6.96 -25.62 11.20
N VAL A 356 -7.90 -25.91 12.10
CA VAL A 356 -8.66 -27.17 12.16
C VAL A 356 -10.09 -26.88 11.71
N ARG A 357 -10.47 -27.30 10.50
CA ARG A 357 -11.79 -26.95 9.91
C ARG A 357 -12.91 -27.98 10.15
N ASN A 358 -12.68 -29.19 10.69
CA ASN A 358 -13.76 -30.11 11.10
C ASN A 358 -13.29 -31.32 11.95
N GLU A 359 -14.05 -31.67 12.99
CA GLU A 359 -13.78 -32.83 13.88
C GLU A 359 -13.89 -34.20 13.19
N LYS A 360 -14.59 -34.28 12.05
CA LYS A 360 -14.85 -35.55 11.33
C LYS A 360 -13.78 -35.95 10.30
N ASN A 361 -12.96 -35.00 9.84
CA ASN A 361 -11.83 -35.22 8.94
C ASN A 361 -10.62 -34.47 9.50
N ALA A 362 -9.91 -35.12 10.41
CA ALA A 362 -8.88 -34.53 11.27
C ALA A 362 -7.55 -34.21 10.56
N LEU A 363 -7.58 -33.60 9.37
CA LEU A 363 -6.37 -33.10 8.71
C LEU A 363 -6.56 -31.62 8.33
N ALA A 364 -5.77 -30.77 9.00
CA ALA A 364 -5.64 -29.35 8.69
C ALA A 364 -5.21 -29.19 7.22
N GLN A 365 -5.92 -28.37 6.45
CA GLN A 365 -5.46 -27.93 5.15
C GLN A 365 -4.51 -26.76 5.36
N PHE A 366 -3.23 -26.95 5.00
CA PHE A 366 -2.19 -25.93 5.07
C PHE A 366 -1.62 -25.67 3.67
N PRO A 367 -1.43 -24.42 3.25
CA PRO A 367 -1.82 -23.19 3.95
C PRO A 367 -3.33 -22.96 3.90
N ASP A 368 -3.88 -22.19 4.84
CA ASP A 368 -5.25 -21.71 4.74
C ASP A 368 -5.32 -20.54 3.74
N VAL A 369 -6.26 -20.62 2.81
CA VAL A 369 -6.38 -19.66 1.70
C VAL A 369 -6.74 -18.28 2.21
N GLU A 370 -7.58 -18.18 3.24
CA GLU A 370 -8.03 -16.89 3.75
C GLU A 370 -6.88 -16.13 4.44
N ASP A 371 -5.97 -16.85 5.10
CA ASP A 371 -4.76 -16.26 5.67
C ASP A 371 -3.83 -15.74 4.58
N LEU A 372 -3.69 -16.49 3.47
CA LEU A 372 -2.91 -16.03 2.32
C LEU A 372 -3.54 -14.80 1.66
N GLU A 373 -4.85 -14.77 1.47
CA GLU A 373 -5.58 -13.61 0.95
C GLU A 373 -5.36 -12.37 1.82
N ASP A 374 -5.44 -12.52 3.15
CA ASP A 374 -5.19 -11.42 4.09
C ASP A 374 -3.75 -10.92 3.98
N CYS A 375 -2.77 -11.84 3.86
CA CYS A 375 -1.36 -11.47 3.69
C CYS A 375 -1.09 -10.76 2.37
N PHE A 376 -1.64 -11.29 1.28
CA PHE A 376 -1.48 -10.76 -0.07
C PHE A 376 -2.13 -9.38 -0.18
N SER A 377 -3.34 -9.21 0.37
CA SER A 377 -4.00 -7.92 0.45
C SER A 377 -3.19 -6.91 1.29
N ALA A 378 -2.71 -7.30 2.46
CA ALA A 378 -1.94 -6.41 3.34
C ALA A 378 -0.60 -5.96 2.75
N LEU A 379 0.02 -6.79 1.90
CA LEU A 379 1.28 -6.50 1.20
C LEU A 379 1.09 -6.03 -0.24
N MET A 380 -0.14 -5.89 -0.72
CA MET A 380 -0.47 -5.52 -2.12
C MET A 380 0.19 -6.46 -3.15
N ILE A 381 0.11 -7.77 -2.89
CA ILE A 381 0.58 -8.82 -3.79
C ILE A 381 -0.64 -9.36 -4.53
N PRO A 382 -0.81 -9.10 -5.84
CA PRO A 382 -1.94 -9.63 -6.59
C PRO A 382 -1.84 -11.14 -6.79
N LYS A 383 -0.63 -11.61 -7.15
CA LYS A 383 -0.34 -13.00 -7.47
C LYS A 383 1.16 -13.25 -7.30
N CYS A 384 1.54 -14.43 -6.83
CA CYS A 384 2.94 -14.84 -6.77
C CYS A 384 3.32 -15.81 -7.90
N SER A 385 4.59 -15.81 -8.31
CA SER A 385 5.07 -16.71 -9.37
C SER A 385 5.21 -18.15 -8.89
N LEU A 386 5.57 -18.32 -7.62
CA LEU A 386 5.68 -19.63 -6.99
C LEU A 386 5.31 -19.54 -5.52
N LEU A 387 4.39 -20.39 -5.10
CA LEU A 387 4.08 -20.63 -3.69
C LEU A 387 4.73 -21.94 -3.25
N ILE A 388 5.66 -21.91 -2.30
CA ILE A 388 6.23 -23.09 -1.64
C ILE A 388 5.65 -23.14 -0.23
N SER A 389 4.90 -24.19 0.06
CA SER A 389 4.38 -24.44 1.40
C SER A 389 5.07 -25.65 2.00
N LEU A 390 5.58 -25.52 3.22
CA LEU A 390 6.19 -26.60 3.99
C LEU A 390 5.45 -26.77 5.32
N ASP A 391 4.74 -27.90 5.44
CA ASP A 391 4.05 -28.29 6.67
C ASP A 391 4.64 -29.56 7.28
N VAL A 392 4.43 -29.74 8.58
CA VAL A 392 4.77 -30.97 9.30
C VAL A 392 3.53 -31.51 9.99
N ARG A 393 3.10 -32.71 9.61
CA ARG A 393 1.97 -33.38 10.26
C ARG A 393 2.44 -34.35 11.33
N GLY A 394 2.01 -34.14 12.57
CA GLY A 394 2.25 -35.02 13.71
C GLY A 394 1.33 -36.25 13.72
N MET A 395 1.92 -37.43 13.86
CA MET A 395 1.37 -38.78 14.11
C MET A 395 -0.15 -38.97 14.33
N THR A 396 -0.88 -39.50 13.33
CA THR A 396 -2.12 -40.27 13.57
C THR A 396 -2.30 -41.52 12.68
N ALA A 397 -1.32 -41.92 11.88
CA ALA A 397 -1.40 -43.21 11.16
C ALA A 397 -0.07 -43.95 11.23
N GLU A 398 -0.05 -45.06 11.96
CA GLU A 398 0.90 -46.15 11.75
C GLU A 398 0.79 -46.59 10.29
N GLY A 399 1.71 -46.09 9.45
CA GLY A 399 1.72 -46.40 8.02
C GLY A 399 3.03 -45.97 7.40
N ASN A 400 3.78 -46.94 6.86
CA ASN A 400 4.93 -46.69 6.01
C ASN A 400 4.42 -46.15 4.64
N GLN A 401 4.70 -44.88 4.35
CA GLN A 401 4.41 -44.05 3.14
C GLN A 401 3.11 -43.19 3.15
N PRO A 402 3.06 -41.97 2.50
CA PRO A 402 4.09 -41.29 1.69
C PRO A 402 4.49 -39.86 2.15
N ARG A 403 5.56 -39.33 1.53
CA ARG A 403 5.80 -37.89 1.30
C ARG A 403 4.66 -37.39 0.40
N GLU A 404 3.84 -36.45 0.85
CA GLU A 404 2.82 -35.86 -0.03
C GLU A 404 3.34 -34.51 -0.50
N ILE A 405 3.81 -34.48 -1.75
CA ILE A 405 4.06 -33.23 -2.46
C ILE A 405 2.95 -33.11 -3.49
N GLN A 406 2.11 -32.09 -3.32
CA GLN A 406 1.07 -31.77 -4.27
C GLN A 406 1.53 -30.55 -5.08
N HIS A 407 1.59 -30.71 -6.40
CA HIS A 407 1.69 -29.59 -7.31
C HIS A 407 0.28 -29.14 -7.68
N ILE A 408 0.03 -27.84 -7.57
CA ILE A 408 -1.22 -27.21 -7.95
C ILE A 408 -0.86 -26.14 -8.99
N SER A 409 -1.39 -26.29 -10.20
CA SER A 409 -1.27 -25.29 -11.25
C SER A 409 -2.33 -24.19 -11.07
N ALA A 410 -2.16 -23.03 -11.71
CA ALA A 410 -3.20 -21.99 -11.71
C ALA A 410 -4.56 -22.47 -12.26
N GLU A 411 -4.58 -23.52 -13.08
CA GLU A 411 -5.79 -24.12 -13.67
C GLU A 411 -6.54 -25.03 -12.68
N ASP A 412 -5.85 -25.49 -11.63
CA ASP A 412 -6.43 -26.33 -10.58
C ASP A 412 -7.24 -25.46 -9.60
N SER A 413 -8.54 -25.32 -9.89
CA SER A 413 -9.48 -24.61 -9.01
C SER A 413 -9.76 -25.31 -7.67
N HIS A 414 -9.32 -26.56 -7.52
CA HIS A 414 -9.38 -27.28 -6.26
C HIS A 414 -8.53 -26.52 -5.23
N TYR A 415 -9.20 -25.99 -4.20
CA TYR A 415 -8.65 -25.26 -3.06
C TYR A 415 -8.44 -23.76 -3.20
N GLY A 416 -8.80 -23.10 -4.30
CA GLY A 416 -8.75 -21.63 -4.41
C GLY A 416 -7.34 -21.00 -4.44
N ILE A 417 -6.30 -21.74 -4.02
CA ILE A 417 -4.88 -21.34 -4.06
C ILE A 417 -4.43 -20.95 -5.46
N GLY A 418 -4.92 -21.62 -6.51
CA GLY A 418 -4.55 -21.32 -7.91
C GLY A 418 -4.85 -19.89 -8.38
N LYS A 419 -5.72 -19.15 -7.66
CA LYS A 419 -5.96 -17.72 -7.92
C LYS A 419 -4.84 -16.81 -7.40
N LEU A 420 -4.09 -17.28 -6.41
CA LEU A 420 -3.05 -16.51 -5.70
C LEU A 420 -1.64 -16.78 -6.26
N CYS A 421 -1.44 -17.84 -7.05
CA CYS A 421 -0.12 -18.20 -7.54
C CYS A 421 -0.17 -18.73 -8.98
N ASP A 422 0.91 -18.55 -9.75
CA ASP A 422 1.05 -19.22 -11.05
C ASP A 422 1.24 -20.73 -10.84
N ASN A 423 2.07 -21.09 -9.86
CA ASN A 423 2.32 -22.47 -9.46
C ASN A 423 2.43 -22.57 -7.94
N ALA A 424 2.00 -23.70 -7.37
CA ALA A 424 2.20 -24.02 -5.97
C ALA A 424 2.81 -25.42 -5.76
N LEU A 425 3.78 -25.50 -4.86
CA LEU A 425 4.35 -26.72 -4.30
C LEU A 425 3.91 -26.83 -2.84
N LEU A 426 2.97 -27.73 -2.56
CA LEU A 426 2.54 -28.02 -1.19
C LEU A 426 3.28 -29.26 -0.70
N LEU A 427 4.25 -29.04 0.20
CA LEU A 427 5.14 -30.07 0.72
C LEU A 427 4.74 -30.43 2.16
N VAL A 428 4.42 -31.70 2.39
CA VAL A 428 4.09 -32.20 3.74
C VAL A 428 5.13 -33.21 4.20
N ALA A 429 5.86 -32.85 5.25
CA ALA A 429 6.82 -33.71 5.91
C ALA A 429 6.22 -34.42 7.14
N ARG A 430 6.65 -35.66 7.41
CA ARG A 430 6.22 -36.43 8.59
C ARG A 430 7.26 -36.48 9.71
N SER A 431 8.45 -35.92 9.49
CA SER A 431 9.53 -35.87 10.48
C SER A 431 10.52 -34.75 10.17
N LYS A 432 11.27 -34.32 11.20
CA LYS A 432 12.36 -33.33 11.04
C LYS A 432 13.40 -33.76 10.00
N LYS A 433 13.74 -35.06 9.93
CA LYS A 433 14.68 -35.60 8.93
C LYS A 433 14.12 -35.49 7.52
N ALA A 434 12.83 -35.79 7.34
CA ALA A 434 12.17 -35.66 6.04
C ALA A 434 12.10 -34.18 5.61
N THR A 435 11.80 -33.27 6.53
CA THR A 435 11.82 -31.82 6.28
C THR A 435 13.22 -31.35 5.86
N ALA A 436 14.27 -31.73 6.60
CA ALA A 436 15.64 -31.35 6.26
C ALA A 436 16.04 -31.85 4.86
N LYS A 437 15.64 -33.07 4.49
CA LYS A 437 15.86 -33.56 3.12
C LYS A 437 15.07 -32.73 2.09
N MET A 438 13.79 -32.43 2.32
CA MET A 438 13.00 -31.60 1.40
C MET A 438 13.60 -30.21 1.20
N VAL A 439 14.10 -29.57 2.26
CA VAL A 439 14.78 -28.28 2.16
C VAL A 439 16.07 -28.41 1.33
N ALA A 440 16.86 -29.47 1.54
CA ALA A 440 18.07 -29.70 0.74
C ALA A 440 17.75 -29.98 -0.75
N ASP A 441 16.71 -30.75 -1.02
CA ASP A 441 16.21 -31.06 -2.36
C ASP A 441 15.77 -29.75 -3.07
N LEU A 442 15.04 -28.87 -2.36
CA LEU A 442 14.68 -27.54 -2.86
C LEU A 442 15.91 -26.66 -3.13
N VAL A 443 16.88 -26.59 -2.21
CA VAL A 443 18.12 -25.83 -2.42
C VAL A 443 18.84 -26.32 -3.68
N SER A 444 18.93 -27.64 -3.88
CA SER A 444 19.54 -28.22 -5.09
C SER A 444 18.78 -27.80 -6.35
N ALA A 445 17.45 -27.94 -6.35
CA ALA A 445 16.61 -27.55 -7.47
C ALA A 445 16.77 -26.06 -7.83
N VAL A 446 16.76 -25.18 -6.82
CA VAL A 446 16.98 -23.74 -7.01
C VAL A 446 18.40 -23.43 -7.49
N SER A 447 19.39 -24.19 -7.05
CA SER A 447 20.81 -24.02 -7.45
C SER A 447 21.07 -24.40 -8.90
N GLU A 448 20.26 -25.28 -9.48
CA GLU A 448 20.44 -25.79 -10.85
C GLU A 448 19.51 -25.14 -11.87
N ALA A 449 18.34 -24.64 -11.45
CA ALA A 449 17.31 -24.14 -12.36
C ALA A 449 17.59 -22.76 -12.98
N ASP A 450 17.33 -22.57 -14.27
CA ASP A 450 17.53 -21.27 -14.93
C ASP A 450 16.35 -20.29 -14.76
N ASN A 451 15.21 -20.79 -14.27
CA ASN A 451 13.99 -20.02 -14.01
C ASN A 451 13.10 -20.76 -12.99
N VAL A 452 11.93 -20.19 -12.67
CA VAL A 452 10.99 -20.76 -11.69
C VAL A 452 10.43 -22.11 -12.15
N ASP A 453 10.11 -22.25 -13.44
CA ASP A 453 9.58 -23.50 -13.99
C ASP A 453 10.60 -24.64 -13.90
N GLY A 454 11.89 -24.36 -14.10
CA GLY A 454 12.97 -25.33 -13.90
C GLY A 454 13.08 -25.81 -12.44
N VAL A 455 12.77 -24.96 -11.46
CA VAL A 455 12.69 -25.37 -10.05
C VAL A 455 11.56 -26.37 -9.87
N LEU A 456 10.37 -26.06 -10.41
CA LEU A 456 9.20 -26.95 -10.37
C LEU A 456 9.51 -28.30 -11.01
N GLU A 457 10.04 -28.31 -12.22
CA GLU A 457 10.39 -29.53 -12.95
C GLU A 457 11.40 -30.39 -12.18
N SER A 458 12.42 -29.77 -11.59
CA SER A 458 13.44 -30.47 -10.80
C SER A 458 12.83 -31.13 -9.55
N VAL A 459 12.02 -30.38 -8.79
CA VAL A 459 11.34 -30.91 -7.59
C VAL A 459 10.32 -32.01 -7.96
N LEU A 460 9.58 -31.84 -9.06
CA LEU A 460 8.63 -32.82 -9.57
C LEU A 460 9.31 -34.09 -10.11
N LYS A 461 10.53 -33.97 -10.64
CA LYS A 461 11.33 -35.13 -11.05
C LYS A 461 11.79 -35.95 -9.85
N GLU A 462 12.18 -35.31 -8.76
CA GLU A 462 12.51 -36.02 -7.51
C GLU A 462 11.31 -36.78 -6.92
N LEU A 463 10.09 -36.29 -7.18
CA LEU A 463 8.85 -36.98 -6.77
C LEU A 463 8.60 -38.29 -7.48
N THR A 464 8.90 -38.36 -8.77
CA THR A 464 8.62 -39.54 -9.59
C THR A 464 9.71 -40.60 -9.50
N THR A 465 10.87 -40.25 -8.94
CA THR A 465 12.06 -41.12 -8.87
C THR A 465 12.31 -41.72 -7.49
N THR A 466 11.56 -41.32 -6.46
CA THR A 466 11.67 -41.89 -5.10
C THR A 466 10.46 -42.79 -4.80
N PRO A 467 10.62 -44.13 -4.72
CA PRO A 467 9.51 -45.07 -4.48
C PRO A 467 8.91 -45.02 -3.07
#